data_AF-A0A4Q9L1H9-F1
#
_entry.id   AF-A0A4Q9L1H9-F1
#
_cell.length_a   1.000
_cell.length_b   1.000
_cell.length_c   1.000
_cell.angle_alpha   90.00
_cell.angle_beta   90.00
_cell.angle_gamma   90.00
#
_symmetry.space_group_name_H-M   'P 1'
#
loop_
_entity.id
_entity.type
_entity.pdbx_description
1 polymer ?
#
loop_
_entity_poly.entity_id
_entity_poly.type
_entity_poly.pdbx_seq_one_letter_code
_entity_poly.pdbx_strand_id
1 'polypeptide(L)'
;MTLEELKGNLYEIQKDFIEKAKCVIENNEIGIFSSPTGTGKTISLLLSVYNYFIPPKEESNKYTYFGLNSENKKLMEQLFGQS
;
A
#
# COMPACT_ATOMS: atom_id res chain seq x y z
N MET A 1 -9.35 -8.28 1.69
CA MET A 1 -9.33 -7.92 0.26
C MET A 1 -7.91 -8.18 -0.26
N THR A 2 -7.70 -8.94 -1.34
CA THR A 2 -6.35 -9.18 -1.88
C THR A 2 -5.79 -7.89 -2.52
N LEU A 3 -4.46 -7.76 -2.66
CA LEU A 3 -3.85 -6.60 -3.33
C LEU A 3 -4.40 -6.41 -4.77
N GLU A 4 -4.84 -7.50 -5.40
CA GLU A 4 -5.53 -7.54 -6.69
C GLU A 4 -6.92 -6.88 -6.66
N GLU A 5 -7.70 -7.09 -5.60
CA GLU A 5 -9.00 -6.42 -5.42
C GLU A 5 -8.84 -4.92 -5.11
N LEU A 6 -7.73 -4.54 -4.48
CA LEU A 6 -7.33 -3.15 -4.24
C LEU A 6 -7.01 -2.39 -5.53
N LYS A 7 -6.32 -3.04 -6.48
CA LYS A 7 -6.01 -2.46 -7.79
C LYS A 7 -7.26 -1.99 -8.53
N GLY A 8 -8.42 -2.62 -8.31
CA GLY A 8 -9.68 -2.24 -8.95
C GLY A 8 -10.16 -0.82 -8.60
N ASN A 9 -9.80 -0.30 -7.42
CA ASN A 9 -10.25 1.00 -6.92
C ASN A 9 -9.19 2.12 -6.96
N LEU A 10 -7.99 1.82 -7.47
CA LEU A 10 -6.91 2.80 -7.57
C LEU A 10 -7.01 3.61 -8.86
N TYR A 11 -6.68 4.90 -8.78
CA TYR A 11 -6.46 5.71 -9.97
C TYR A 11 -5.21 5.25 -10.71
N GLU A 12 -5.17 5.40 -12.03
CA GLU A 12 -4.02 5.00 -12.86
C GLU A 12 -2.69 5.59 -12.37
N ILE A 13 -2.70 6.86 -11.94
CA ILE A 13 -1.51 7.51 -11.39
C ILE A 13 -0.99 6.84 -10.10
N GLN A 14 -1.87 6.23 -9.31
CA GLN A 14 -1.51 5.52 -8.10
C GLN A 14 -0.94 4.14 -8.44
N LYS A 15 -1.51 3.46 -9.44
CA LYS A 15 -1.01 2.17 -9.94
C LYS A 15 0.41 2.32 -10.49
N ASP A 16 0.63 3.31 -11.36
CA ASP A 16 1.94 3.62 -11.94
C ASP A 16 2.98 3.94 -10.85
N PHE A 17 2.62 4.73 -9.84
CA PHE A 17 3.50 5.00 -8.70
C PHE A 17 3.88 3.70 -7.99
N ILE A 18 2.90 2.84 -7.67
CA ILE A 18 3.12 1.61 -6.91
C ILE A 18 4.02 0.64 -7.68
N GLU A 19 3.78 0.45 -8.97
CA GLU A 19 4.58 -0.45 -9.80
C GLU A 19 6.04 0.02 -9.92
N LYS A 20 6.26 1.32 -10.15
CA LYS A 20 7.61 1.88 -10.22
C LYS A 20 8.34 1.77 -8.88
N ALA A 21 7.66 2.05 -7.78
CA ALA A 21 8.24 1.93 -6.44
C ALA A 21 8.62 0.48 -6.10
N LYS A 22 7.78 -0.49 -6.45
CA LYS A 22 8.09 -1.92 -6.28
C LYS A 22 9.31 -2.35 -7.10
N CYS A 23 9.39 -1.93 -8.36
CA CYS A 23 10.53 -2.26 -9.22
C CYS A 23 11.86 -1.75 -8.64
N VAL A 24 11.88 -0.51 -8.12
CA VAL A 24 13.06 0.05 -7.44
C VAL A 24 13.45 -0.77 -6.21
N ILE A 25 12.48 -1.20 -5.39
CA ILE A 25 12.74 -2.04 -4.21
C ILE A 25 13.31 -3.40 -4.64
N GLU A 26 12.71 -4.06 -5.63
CA GLU A 26 13.11 -5.38 -6.13
C GLU A 26 14.52 -5.37 -6.74
N ASN A 27 14.92 -4.25 -7.35
CA ASN A 27 16.25 -4.08 -7.95
C ASN A 27 17.31 -3.57 -6.96
N ASN A 28 16.96 -3.30 -5.69
CA ASN A 28 17.85 -2.68 -4.69
C ASN A 28 18.39 -1.30 -5.14
N GLU A 29 17.55 -0.48 -5.76
CA GLU A 29 17.91 0.84 -6.30
C GLU A 29 17.42 2.00 -5.42
N ILE A 30 17.87 3.22 -5.72
CA ILE A 30 17.37 4.46 -5.10
C ILE A 30 16.44 5.17 -6.10
N GLY A 31 15.17 5.34 -5.73
CA GLY A 31 14.17 6.02 -6.55
C GLY A 31 13.70 7.35 -5.95
N ILE A 32 13.60 8.40 -6.78
CA ILE A 32 12.96 9.67 -6.43
C ILE A 32 11.66 9.77 -7.23
N PHE A 33 10.53 9.79 -6.54
CA PHE A 33 9.20 9.80 -7.18
C PHE A 33 8.52 11.15 -7.01
N SER A 34 8.04 11.71 -8.12
CA SER A 34 7.19 12.90 -8.13
C SER A 34 5.75 12.53 -8.47
N SER A 35 4.79 13.11 -7.76
CA SER A 35 3.38 13.13 -8.21
C SER A 35 2.72 14.45 -7.80
N PRO A 36 1.60 14.83 -8.45
CA PRO A 36 0.82 16.01 -8.06
C PRO A 36 0.31 15.93 -6.62
N THR A 37 0.04 17.09 -6.01
CA THR A 37 -0.58 17.16 -4.68
C THR A 37 -2.01 16.61 -4.71
N GLY A 38 -2.43 15.94 -3.64
CA GLY A 38 -3.79 15.38 -3.53
C GLY A 38 -4.03 14.06 -4.25
N THR A 39 -3.06 13.50 -5.00
CA THR A 39 -3.25 12.23 -5.75
C THR A 39 -2.95 10.97 -4.93
N GLY A 40 -2.80 11.10 -3.60
CA GLY A 40 -2.59 9.97 -2.72
C GLY A 40 -1.15 9.40 -2.68
N LYS A 41 -0.10 10.23 -2.80
CA LYS A 41 1.30 9.78 -2.65
C LYS A 41 1.54 8.90 -1.43
N THR A 42 1.00 9.29 -0.29
CA THR A 42 1.16 8.56 0.97
C THR A 42 0.56 7.16 0.88
N ILE A 43 -0.68 7.04 0.36
CA ILE A 43 -1.31 5.73 0.24
C ILE A 43 -0.60 4.86 -0.81
N SER A 44 -0.19 5.44 -1.95
CA SER A 44 0.60 4.73 -2.96
C SER A 44 1.92 4.22 -2.38
N LEU A 45 2.66 5.05 -1.64
CA LEU A 45 3.91 4.64 -1.00
C LEU A 45 3.68 3.49 -0.01
N LEU A 46 2.69 3.59 0.88
CA LEU A 46 2.36 2.55 1.84
C LEU A 46 2.01 1.22 1.16
N LEU A 47 1.21 1.25 0.09
CA LEU A 47 0.85 0.06 -0.68
C LEU A 47 2.05 -0.53 -1.45
N SER A 48 3.03 0.29 -1.83
CA SER A 48 4.25 -0.16 -2.51
C SER A 48 5.10 -1.04 -1.60
N VAL A 49 5.20 -0.67 -0.33
CA VAL A 49 6.10 -1.32 0.64
C VAL A 49 5.42 -2.44 1.46
N TYR A 50 4.08 -2.48 1.45
CA TYR A 50 3.28 -3.38 2.29
C TYR A 50 3.71 -4.86 2.23
N ASN A 51 3.91 -5.40 1.02
CA ASN A 51 4.28 -6.79 0.82
C ASN A 51 5.68 -7.14 1.36
N TYR A 52 6.54 -6.15 1.60
CA TYR A 52 7.89 -6.37 2.13
C TYR A 52 7.94 -6.33 3.65
N PHE A 53 6.90 -5.80 4.31
CA PHE A 53 6.79 -5.77 5.77
C PHE A 53 6.07 -6.99 6.35
N ILE A 54 5.33 -7.73 5.52
CA ILE A 54 4.53 -8.85 5.99
C ILE A 54 5.22 -10.14 5.60
N PRO A 55 5.71 -10.92 6.57
CA PRO A 55 6.29 -12.22 6.27
C PRO A 55 5.21 -13.10 5.60
N PRO A 56 5.56 -13.83 4.53
CA PRO A 56 4.62 -14.70 3.86
C PRO A 56 4.23 -15.83 4.82
N LYS A 57 2.94 -15.86 5.21
CA LYS A 57 2.27 -16.94 5.96
C LYS A 57 2.50 -17.02 7.48
N GLU A 58 2.04 -16.03 8.22
CA GLU A 58 1.44 -16.33 9.53
C GLU A 58 -0.02 -15.87 9.53
N GLU A 59 -0.94 -16.83 9.58
CA GLU A 59 -2.40 -16.66 9.55
C GLU A 59 -2.96 -15.81 10.71
N SER A 60 -2.11 -15.43 11.66
CA SER A 60 -2.46 -14.69 12.88
C SER A 60 -1.90 -13.27 12.94
N ASN A 61 -1.34 -12.73 11.85
CA ASN A 61 -0.75 -11.39 11.84
C ASN A 61 -1.81 -10.31 12.13
N LYS A 62 -1.89 -9.95 13.41
CA LYS A 62 -2.77 -8.92 13.94
C LYS A 62 -2.20 -7.55 13.57
N TYR A 63 -2.74 -6.94 12.52
CA TYR A 63 -2.34 -5.58 12.13
C TYR A 63 -2.60 -4.60 13.28
N THR A 64 -1.55 -3.93 13.74
CA THR A 64 -1.66 -2.87 14.73
C THR A 64 -1.57 -1.53 14.00
N TYR A 65 -2.65 -0.75 14.04
CA TYR A 65 -2.72 0.56 13.41
C TYR A 65 -2.44 1.66 14.44
N PHE A 66 -1.46 2.51 14.19
CA PHE A 66 -1.15 3.67 15.03
C PHE A 66 -1.19 4.96 14.20
N GLY A 67 -1.71 6.05 14.77
CA GLY A 67 -1.70 7.38 14.13
C GLY A 67 -2.63 7.57 12.93
N LEU A 68 -3.56 6.64 12.66
CA LEU A 68 -4.56 6.80 11.61
C LEU A 68 -5.79 7.55 12.12
N ASN A 69 -6.35 8.42 11.27
CA ASN A 69 -7.70 8.93 11.48
C ASN A 69 -8.75 7.83 11.21
N SER A 70 -10.02 8.09 11.52
CA SER A 70 -11.10 7.10 11.41
C SER A 70 -11.35 6.61 9.99
N GLU A 71 -11.22 7.48 8.98
CA GLU A 71 -11.41 7.14 7.56
C GLU A 71 -10.29 6.23 7.06
N ASN A 72 -9.03 6.58 7.34
CA ASN A 72 -7.88 5.76 6.98
C ASN A 72 -7.88 4.45 7.73
N LYS A 73 -8.29 4.43 9.01
CA LYS A 73 -8.43 3.19 9.77
C LYS A 73 -9.48 2.26 9.14
N LYS A 74 -10.66 2.79 8.78
CA LYS A 74 -11.70 2.02 8.07
C LYS A 74 -11.21 1.48 6.73
N LEU A 75 -10.49 2.29 5.96
CA LEU A 75 -9.87 1.85 4.72
C LEU A 75 -8.92 0.68 5.02
N MET A 76 -7.97 0.85 5.93
CA MET A 76 -7.01 -0.22 6.27
C MET A 76 -7.70 -1.48 6.80
N GLU A 77 -8.79 -1.36 7.58
CA GLU A 77 -9.62 -2.49 8.02
C GLU A 77 -10.34 -3.19 6.84
N GLN A 78 -10.86 -2.45 5.86
CA GLN A 78 -11.43 -3.04 4.64
C GLN A 78 -10.37 -3.75 3.79
N LEU A 79 -9.16 -3.20 3.77
CA LEU A 79 -8.06 -3.75 2.99
C LEU A 79 -7.48 -5.01 3.65
N PHE A 80 -7.28 -4.98 4.98
CA PHE A 80 -6.44 -5.93 5.71
C PHE A 80 -7.10 -6.59 6.92
N GLY A 81 -8.26 -6.12 7.35
CA GLY A 81 -9.07 -6.81 8.36
C GLY A 81 -9.58 -8.14 7.79
N GLN A 82 -9.20 -9.24 8.43
CA GLN A 82 -9.72 -10.56 8.10
C GLN A 82 -11.25 -10.59 8.27
N SER A 83 -11.94 -11.25 7.35
CA SER A 83 -13.30 -11.77 7.57
C SER A 83 -13.25 -12.97 8.50
#